data_AF-A0A352CME8-F1
#
_entry.id   AF-A0A352CME8-F1
#
_cell.length_a   1.000
_cell.length_b   1.000
_cell.length_c   1.000
_cell.angle_alpha   90.00
_cell.angle_beta   90.00
_cell.angle_gamma   90.00
#
_symmetry.space_group_name_H-M   'P 1'
#
loop_
_entity.id
_entity.type
_entity.pdbx_description
1 polymer ?
#
loop_
_entity_poly.entity_id
_entity_poly.type
_entity_poly.pdbx_seq_one_letter_code
_entity_poly.pdbx_strand_id
1 'polypeptide(L)'
;HEFINGTGYPNRLSDDELPFESRLLTIIDIYDALTAEDRPYKPPMPPEKAFSILESMRDEGKLDGEILAMFRESRAWERRA
;
A
#
# COMPACT_ATOMS: atom_id res chain seq x y z
N HIS A 1 9.22 4.49 -1.32
CA HIS A 1 8.25 4.92 -2.34
C HIS A 1 8.63 4.42 -3.73
N GLU A 2 9.29 3.26 -3.81
CA GLU A 2 9.49 2.57 -5.09
C GLU A 2 8.19 1.85 -5.46
N PHE A 3 7.94 1.67 -6.75
CA PHE A 3 6.79 0.95 -7.28
C PHE A 3 7.27 -0.12 -8.24
N ILE A 4 6.58 -1.26 -8.31
CA ILE A 4 7.05 -2.42 -9.09
C ILE A 4 7.13 -2.14 -10.61
N ASN A 5 6.41 -1.13 -11.10
CA ASN A 5 6.52 -0.65 -12.49
C ASN A 5 7.67 0.35 -12.72
N GLY A 6 8.57 0.58 -11.75
CA GLY A 6 9.70 1.50 -11.88
C GLY A 6 9.33 2.99 -11.88
N THR A 7 8.07 3.36 -11.63
CA THR A 7 7.65 4.78 -11.60
C THR A 7 7.88 5.47 -10.25
N GLY A 8 8.36 4.71 -9.25
CA GLY A 8 8.64 5.20 -7.91
C GLY A 8 9.95 6.00 -7.79
N TYR A 9 10.38 6.25 -6.55
CA TYR A 9 11.60 7.02 -6.26
C TYR A 9 12.26 6.54 -4.95
N PRO A 10 13.57 6.81 -4.75
CA PRO A 10 14.47 7.63 -5.57
C PRO A 10 15.13 6.93 -6.77
N ASN A 11 15.26 5.62 -6.74
CA ASN A 11 16.11 4.85 -7.66
C ASN A 11 15.34 4.29 -8.85
N ARG A 12 13.99 4.27 -8.82
CA ARG A 12 13.13 3.79 -9.91
C ARG A 12 13.33 2.31 -10.22
N LEU A 13 13.42 1.52 -9.16
CA LEU A 13 13.66 0.07 -9.25
C LEU A 13 12.45 -0.66 -9.83
N SER A 14 12.68 -1.69 -10.64
CA SER A 14 11.63 -2.61 -11.12
C SER A 14 11.34 -3.74 -10.13
N ASP A 15 10.28 -4.51 -10.41
CA ASP A 15 9.80 -5.61 -9.56
C ASP A 15 10.90 -6.60 -9.13
N ASP A 16 11.76 -7.01 -10.06
CA ASP A 16 12.86 -7.95 -9.84
C ASP A 16 13.98 -7.41 -8.96
N GLU A 17 14.11 -6.08 -8.86
CA GLU A 17 15.09 -5.40 -8.02
C GLU A 17 14.56 -5.09 -6.62
N LEU A 18 13.23 -5.15 -6.42
CA LEU A 18 12.60 -4.77 -5.17
C LEU A 18 12.47 -5.96 -4.20
N PRO A 19 13.11 -5.89 -3.02
CA PRO A 19 12.94 -6.92 -2.01
C PRO A 19 11.49 -6.96 -1.53
N PHE A 20 11.06 -8.14 -1.08
CA PHE A 20 9.70 -8.39 -0.59
C PHE A 20 9.29 -7.37 0.48
N GLU A 21 10.18 -7.07 1.43
CA GLU A 21 9.94 -6.15 2.53
C GLU A 21 9.65 -4.73 2.03
N SER A 22 10.33 -4.27 0.98
CA SER A 22 10.08 -2.95 0.40
C SER A 22 8.72 -2.87 -0.29
N ARG A 23 8.30 -3.94 -0.98
CA ARG A 23 6.98 -4.02 -1.61
C ARG A 23 5.87 -4.03 -0.57
N LEU A 24 6.03 -4.84 0.50
CA LEU A 24 5.11 -4.88 1.63
C LEU A 24 5.02 -3.54 2.36
N LEU A 25 6.15 -2.93 2.72
CA LEU A 25 6.17 -1.64 3.41
C LEU A 25 5.52 -0.54 2.58
N THR A 26 5.68 -0.55 1.26
CA THR A 26 5.02 0.43 0.39
C THR A 26 3.50 0.33 0.47
N ILE A 27 2.95 -0.89 0.46
CA ILE A 27 1.50 -1.12 0.62
C ILE A 27 1.02 -0.63 2.00
N ILE A 28 1.75 -1.00 3.06
CA ILE A 28 1.40 -0.62 4.44
C ILE A 28 1.46 0.90 4.63
N ASP A 29 2.51 1.56 4.15
CA ASP A 29 2.70 3.02 4.26
C ASP A 29 1.57 3.80 3.57
N ILE A 30 1.15 3.36 2.38
CA ILE A 30 0.02 3.97 1.67
C ILE A 30 -1.28 3.74 2.44
N TYR A 31 -1.53 2.51 2.91
CA TYR A 31 -2.73 2.20 3.67
C TYR A 31 -2.83 3.06 4.92
N ASP A 32 -1.77 3.09 5.73
CA ASP A 32 -1.71 3.86 6.97
C ASP A 32 -1.92 5.36 6.69
N ALA A 33 -1.27 5.91 5.67
CA ALA A 33 -1.46 7.29 5.24
C ALA A 33 -2.91 7.63 4.85
N LEU A 34 -3.67 6.67 4.30
CA LEU A 34 -5.07 6.84 3.93
C LEU A 34 -6.01 6.74 5.14
N THR A 35 -5.69 5.88 6.11
CA THR A 35 -6.55 5.58 7.27
C THR A 35 -6.17 6.31 8.54
N ALA A 36 -5.05 7.04 8.55
CA ALA A 36 -4.55 7.77 9.72
C ALA A 36 -5.58 8.76 10.29
N GLU A 37 -5.85 8.64 11.59
CA GLU A 37 -6.81 9.48 12.33
C GLU A 37 -6.23 10.85 12.72
N ASP A 38 -4.90 10.98 12.75
CA ASP A 38 -4.16 12.10 13.31
C ASP A 38 -3.89 13.23 12.30
N ARG A 39 -4.41 13.14 11.07
CA ARG A 39 -4.24 14.17 10.05
C ARG A 39 -5.24 15.34 10.24
N PRO A 40 -4.78 16.56 10.58
CA PRO A 40 -5.66 17.69 10.91
C PRO A 40 -6.60 18.13 9.78
N TYR A 41 -6.24 17.84 8.53
CA TYR A 41 -6.89 18.36 7.33
C TYR A 41 -7.68 17.31 6.54
N LYS A 42 -7.68 16.05 6.98
CA LYS A 42 -8.32 14.97 6.23
C LYS A 42 -8.87 13.91 7.19
N PRO A 43 -10.18 13.64 7.18
CA PRO A 43 -10.73 12.56 7.98
C PRO A 43 -10.16 11.22 7.51
N PRO A 44 -10.00 10.25 8.43
CA PRO A 44 -9.52 8.91 8.09
C PRO A 44 -10.45 8.26 7.07
N MET A 45 -9.85 7.59 6.09
CA MET A 45 -10.61 6.85 5.09
C MET A 45 -11.09 5.50 5.68
N PRO A 46 -12.32 5.06 5.38
CA PRO A 46 -12.76 3.70 5.72
C PRO A 46 -11.85 2.65 5.06
N PRO A 47 -11.56 1.52 5.74
CA PRO A 47 -10.71 0.46 5.22
C PRO A 47 -11.03 0.03 3.79
N GLU A 48 -12.31 -0.18 3.48
CA GLU A 48 -12.80 -0.62 2.18
C GLU A 48 -12.42 0.37 1.08
N LYS A 49 -12.52 1.67 1.37
CA LYS A 49 -12.16 2.72 0.42
C LYS A 49 -10.65 2.84 0.27
N ALA A 50 -9.87 2.60 1.34
CA ALA A 50 -8.41 2.53 1.24
C ALA A 50 -7.95 1.34 0.38
N PHE A 51 -8.58 0.17 0.54
CA PHE A 51 -8.32 -1.00 -0.32
C PHE A 51 -8.69 -0.74 -1.77
N SER A 52 -9.81 -0.09 -2.08
CA SER A 52 -10.14 0.26 -3.47
C SER A 52 -9.08 1.16 -4.13
N ILE A 53 -8.43 2.05 -3.37
CA ILE A 53 -7.32 2.87 -3.89
C ILE A 53 -6.09 2.00 -4.14
N LEU A 54 -5.74 1.10 -3.21
CA LEU A 54 -4.62 0.18 -3.38
C LEU A 54 -4.83 -0.77 -4.57
N GLU A 55 -6.05 -1.28 -4.74
CA GLU A 55 -6.44 -2.11 -5.89
C GLU A 55 -6.30 -1.34 -7.21
N SER A 56 -6.75 -0.08 -7.27
CA SER A 56 -6.53 0.80 -8.44
C SER A 56 -5.03 1.01 -8.73
N MET A 57 -4.21 1.22 -7.69
CA MET A 57 -2.75 1.36 -7.87
C MET A 57 -2.10 0.06 -8.36
N ARG A 58 -2.59 -1.10 -7.91
CA ARG A 58 -2.19 -2.42 -8.39
C ARG A 58 -2.59 -2.63 -9.85
N ASP A 59 -3.77 -2.17 -10.26
CA ASP A 59 -4.24 -2.21 -11.66
C ASP A 59 -3.37 -1.32 -12.57
N GLU A 60 -2.85 -0.20 -12.04
CA GLU A 60 -1.84 0.65 -12.70
C GLU A 60 -0.42 0.03 -12.70
N GLY A 61 -0.25 -1.17 -12.13
CA GLY A 61 1.03 -1.88 -12.03
C GLY A 61 1.99 -1.30 -10.99
N LYS A 62 1.53 -0.44 -10.06
CA LYS A 62 2.42 0.16 -9.06
C LYS A 62 2.71 -0.74 -7.87
N LEU A 63 1.76 -1.60 -7.52
CA LEU A 63 1.80 -2.43 -6.32
C LEU A 63 1.75 -3.92 -6.66
N ASP A 64 2.43 -4.70 -5.84
CA ASP A 64 2.43 -6.16 -5.90
C ASP A 64 1.05 -6.70 -5.48
N GLY A 65 0.39 -7.40 -6.40
CA GLY A 65 -0.97 -7.89 -6.20
C GLY A 65 -1.07 -9.05 -5.21
N GLU A 66 -0.06 -9.91 -5.15
CA GLU A 66 -0.06 -11.04 -4.22
C GLU A 66 0.13 -10.53 -2.80
N ILE A 67 1.06 -9.61 -2.59
CA ILE A 67 1.30 -9.00 -1.27
C ILE A 67 0.08 -8.19 -0.82
N LEU A 68 -0.58 -7.45 -1.73
CA LEU A 68 -1.80 -6.71 -1.41
C LEU A 68 -2.93 -7.65 -0.97
N ALA A 69 -3.10 -8.78 -1.67
CA ALA A 69 -4.08 -9.81 -1.30
C ALA A 69 -3.77 -10.40 0.09
N MET A 70 -2.52 -10.79 0.33
CA MET A 70 -2.08 -11.30 1.64
C MET A 70 -2.32 -10.28 2.77
N PHE A 71 -2.01 -9.00 2.53
CA PHE A 71 -2.25 -7.96 3.53
C PHE A 71 -3.74 -7.81 3.84
N ARG A 72 -4.61 -7.83 2.82
CA ARG A 72 -6.07 -7.77 3.00
C ARG A 72 -6.59 -8.98 3.78
N GLU A 73 -6.17 -10.18 3.42
CA GLU A 73 -6.56 -11.44 4.08
C GLU A 73 -6.08 -11.51 5.53
N SER A 74 -4.88 -10.99 5.82
CA SER A 74 -4.31 -11.01 7.17
C SER A 74 -5.15 -10.26 8.20
N ARG A 75 -5.95 -9.28 7.76
CA ARG A 75 -6.68 -8.33 8.61
C ARG A 75 -5.77 -7.63 9.64
N ALA A 76 -4.47 -7.52 9.35
CA ALA A 76 -3.48 -6.94 10.27
C ALA A 76 -3.71 -5.46 10.58
N TRP A 77 -4.52 -4.78 9.76
CA TRP A 77 -4.93 -3.39 9.95
C TRP A 77 -6.07 -3.22 10.97
N GLU A 78 -6.74 -4.30 11.36
CA GLU A 78 -7.77 -4.24 12.39
C GLU A 78 -7.12 -4.06 13.75
N ARG A 79 -7.44 -2.96 14.43
CA ARG A 79 -7.07 -2.80 15.84
C ARG A 79 -7.78 -3.89 16.63
N ARG A 80 -7.03 -4.85 17.15
CA ARG A 80 -7.56 -5.82 18.12
C ARG A 80 -7.91 -5.04 19.39
N ALA A 81 -9.17 -5.14 19.80
CA ALA A 81 -9.65 -4.67 21.10
C ALA A 81 -9.07 -5.53 22.23
#